data_AF-A0A0Q5V944-F1
#
_entry.id   AF-A0A0Q5V944-F1
#
_cell.length_a   1.000
_cell.length_b   1.000
_cell.length_c   1.000
_cell.angle_alpha   90.00
_cell.angle_beta   90.00
_cell.angle_gamma   90.00
#
_symmetry.space_group_name_H-M   'P 1'
#
loop_
_entity.id
_entity.type
_entity.pdbx_description
1 polymer ?
#
loop_
_entity_poly.entity_id
_entity_poly.type
_entity_poly.pdbx_seq_one_letter_code
_entity_poly.pdbx_strand_id
1 'polypeptide(L)'
;MKKIYLLLALTLFFACDSNTYEDLEKPTTVDGPVTYQNTVKAIVDANCIRCHSPGGVSSFRPLTTYQEVKDAVQNTNLLDRIQRQNGETGQMPQTGRMPQDKINLILQWRADGLPEN
;
A
#
# COMPACT_ATOMS: atom_id res chain seq x y z
N MET A 1 -20.42 -34.03 49.29
CA MET A 1 -20.32 -34.96 48.14
C MET A 1 -20.92 -34.23 46.96
N LYS A 2 -20.25 -33.84 45.89
CA LYS A 2 -19.40 -34.62 44.97
C LYS A 2 -18.56 -33.60 44.18
N LYS A 3 -17.25 -33.79 44.14
CA LYS A 3 -16.34 -33.00 43.30
C LYS A 3 -16.54 -33.46 41.86
N ILE A 4 -16.80 -32.54 40.92
CA ILE A 4 -16.69 -32.80 39.48
C ILE A 4 -15.72 -31.76 38.92
N TYR A 5 -14.51 -32.24 38.65
CA TYR A 5 -13.54 -31.61 37.77
C TYR A 5 -13.90 -32.03 36.35
N LEU A 6 -14.04 -31.09 35.41
CA LEU A 6 -13.99 -31.43 33.98
C LEU A 6 -13.44 -30.27 33.14
N LEU A 7 -12.16 -30.40 32.83
CA LEU A 7 -11.45 -30.06 31.60
C LEU A 7 -11.76 -28.75 30.85
N LEU A 8 -10.78 -27.84 30.97
CA LEU A 8 -10.10 -27.09 29.91
C LEU A 8 -10.47 -27.46 28.46
N ALA A 9 -11.01 -26.49 27.72
CA ALA A 9 -10.90 -26.42 26.27
C ALA A 9 -10.35 -25.02 25.91
N LEU A 10 -9.03 -24.91 25.94
CA LEU A 10 -8.29 -23.77 25.41
C LEU A 10 -8.38 -23.84 23.88
N THR A 11 -9.30 -23.09 23.29
CA THR A 11 -9.31 -22.89 21.84
C THR A 11 -8.14 -21.97 21.48
N LEU A 12 -7.01 -22.59 21.14
CA LEU A 12 -5.94 -21.96 20.40
C LEU A 12 -6.52 -21.53 19.05
N PHE A 13 -6.83 -20.24 18.90
CA PHE A 13 -6.95 -19.64 17.58
C PHE A 13 -5.57 -19.70 16.96
N PHE A 14 -5.37 -20.67 16.08
CA PHE A 14 -4.28 -20.64 15.12
C PHE A 14 -4.43 -19.36 14.29
N ALA A 15 -3.63 -18.35 14.62
CA ALA A 15 -3.29 -17.31 13.67
C ALA A 15 -2.43 -17.99 12.58
N CYS A 16 -3.08 -18.48 11.54
CA CYS A 16 -2.39 -18.79 10.29
C CYS A 16 -1.99 -17.47 9.67
N ASP A 17 -0.80 -16.98 10.03
CA ASP A 17 -0.13 -15.96 9.26
C ASP A 17 0.42 -16.63 8.00
N SER A 18 -0.34 -16.56 6.91
CA SER A 18 0.08 -17.06 5.60
C SER A 18 1.08 -16.08 5.00
N ASN A 19 2.29 -16.03 5.57
CA ASN A 19 3.43 -15.33 5.00
C ASN A 19 3.98 -16.17 3.82
N THR A 20 3.25 -16.18 2.71
CA THR A 20 3.77 -16.70 1.44
C THR A 20 4.71 -15.65 0.85
N TYR A 21 6.01 -15.79 1.12
CA TYR A 21 7.10 -15.58 0.15
C TYR A 21 7.14 -14.29 -0.71
N GLU A 22 6.45 -13.21 -0.35
CA GLU A 22 6.51 -11.93 -1.10
C GLU A 22 7.70 -11.02 -0.69
N ASP A 23 8.50 -11.43 0.30
CA ASP A 23 9.46 -10.54 0.99
C ASP A 23 10.94 -10.85 0.67
N LEU A 24 11.27 -11.02 -0.62
CA LEU A 24 12.68 -11.07 -1.06
C LEU A 24 13.23 -9.70 -1.47
N GLU A 25 12.47 -8.61 -1.32
CA GLU A 25 12.98 -7.25 -1.47
C GLU A 25 13.38 -6.70 -0.09
N LYS A 26 14.64 -6.25 0.04
CA LYS A 26 15.09 -5.53 1.22
C LYS A 26 14.16 -4.33 1.46
N PRO A 27 13.70 -4.07 2.69
CA PRO A 27 12.89 -2.90 3.00
C PRO A 27 13.53 -1.62 2.45
N THR A 28 12.75 -0.83 1.74
CA THR A 28 13.18 0.45 1.17
C THR A 28 13.40 1.43 2.32
N THR A 29 14.65 1.58 2.75
CA THR A 29 15.07 2.62 3.71
C THR A 29 15.36 3.90 2.94
N VAL A 30 14.62 4.97 3.23
CA VAL A 30 14.88 6.31 2.68
C VAL A 30 15.73 7.08 3.68
N ASP A 31 16.89 7.58 3.24
CA ASP A 31 17.72 8.49 4.02
C ASP A 31 17.20 9.93 3.84
N GLY A 32 16.59 10.49 4.87
CA GLY A 32 16.06 11.86 4.87
C GLY A 32 14.52 11.94 4.84
N PRO A 33 13.95 13.14 4.66
CA PRO A 33 12.50 13.34 4.62
C PRO A 33 11.89 12.63 3.41
N VAL A 34 10.67 12.12 3.53
CA VAL A 34 9.95 11.53 2.38
C VAL A 34 9.30 12.64 1.58
N THR A 35 9.73 12.83 0.33
CA THR A 35 9.20 13.86 -0.57
C THR A 35 8.78 13.27 -1.91
N TYR A 36 8.08 14.06 -2.72
CA TYR A 36 7.66 13.59 -4.03
C TYR A 36 8.86 13.24 -4.91
N GLN A 37 9.82 14.16 -5.03
CA GLN A 37 10.96 13.99 -5.92
C GLN A 37 11.89 12.86 -5.48
N ASN A 38 12.15 12.71 -4.18
CA ASN A 38 13.13 11.74 -3.70
C ASN A 38 12.56 10.32 -3.52
N THR A 39 11.24 10.17 -3.35
CA THR A 39 10.63 8.89 -2.97
C THR A 39 9.38 8.57 -3.79
N VAL A 40 8.33 9.38 -3.66
CA VAL A 40 7.00 8.98 -4.16
C VAL A 40 6.95 8.88 -5.67
N LYS A 41 7.66 9.76 -6.39
CA LYS A 41 7.72 9.72 -7.85
C LYS A 41 8.22 8.37 -8.36
N ALA A 42 9.29 7.83 -7.77
CA ALA A 42 9.84 6.53 -8.18
C ALA A 42 8.83 5.38 -7.96
N ILE A 43 8.09 5.42 -6.85
CA ILE A 43 7.03 4.43 -6.57
C ILE A 43 5.90 4.53 -7.59
N VAL A 44 5.43 5.74 -7.89
CA VAL A 44 4.35 5.99 -8.85
C VAL A 44 4.77 5.61 -10.26
N ASP A 45 5.98 5.97 -10.69
CA ASP A 45 6.53 5.63 -12.00
C ASP A 45 6.63 4.10 -12.19
N ALA A 46 7.04 3.37 -11.15
CA ALA A 46 7.19 1.93 -11.24
C ALA A 46 5.84 1.17 -11.24
N ASN A 47 4.83 1.70 -10.53
CA ASN A 47 3.64 0.90 -10.19
C ASN A 47 2.31 1.43 -10.77
N CYS A 48 2.26 2.70 -11.21
CA CYS A 48 0.99 3.36 -11.52
C CYS A 48 0.89 3.84 -12.98
N ILE A 49 1.95 4.47 -13.51
CA ILE A 49 1.86 5.27 -14.75
C ILE A 49 1.52 4.44 -15.99
N ARG A 50 1.83 3.13 -16.03
CA ARG A 50 1.48 2.28 -17.19
C ARG A 50 -0.01 2.36 -17.54
N CYS A 51 -0.87 2.45 -16.53
CA CYS A 51 -2.31 2.62 -16.72
C CYS A 51 -2.75 4.09 -16.55
N HIS A 52 -2.10 4.82 -15.65
CA HIS A 52 -2.43 6.19 -15.26
C HIS A 52 -1.56 7.26 -15.95
N SER A 53 -1.32 7.11 -17.24
CA SER A 53 -0.63 8.10 -18.08
C SER A 53 -1.46 8.41 -19.33
N PRO A 54 -1.17 9.51 -20.06
CA PRO A 54 -1.80 9.77 -21.35
C PRO A 54 -1.71 8.55 -22.29
N GLY A 55 -2.86 8.13 -22.84
CA GLY A 55 -2.95 6.92 -23.67
C GLY A 55 -3.08 5.59 -22.90
N GLY A 56 -2.90 5.60 -21.57
CA GLY A 56 -3.19 4.47 -20.70
C GLY A 56 -4.68 4.22 -20.52
N VAL A 57 -5.04 2.99 -20.13
CA VAL A 57 -6.43 2.56 -19.88
C VAL A 57 -7.14 3.33 -18.77
N SER A 58 -6.37 4.02 -17.91
CA SER A 58 -6.85 4.88 -16.82
C SER A 58 -6.37 6.33 -16.98
N SER A 59 -6.15 6.77 -18.22
CA SER A 59 -5.71 8.14 -18.58
C SER A 59 -6.66 9.25 -18.10
N PHE A 60 -7.92 8.94 -17.76
CA PHE A 60 -8.86 9.87 -17.15
C PHE A 60 -8.51 10.25 -15.69
N ARG A 61 -7.55 9.56 -15.07
CA ARG A 61 -6.94 9.89 -13.77
C ARG A 61 -5.42 9.75 -13.91
N PRO A 62 -4.74 10.73 -14.56
CA PRO A 62 -3.29 10.67 -14.72
C PRO A 62 -2.59 10.78 -13.36
N LEU A 63 -1.43 10.15 -13.23
CA LEU A 63 -0.57 10.17 -12.04
C LEU A 63 0.89 10.49 -12.45
N THR A 64 1.08 11.42 -13.38
CA THR A 64 2.36 11.71 -14.03
C THR A 64 3.10 12.91 -13.45
N THR A 65 2.40 13.74 -12.66
CA THR A 65 2.96 14.95 -12.04
C THR A 65 2.73 14.98 -10.53
N TYR A 66 3.50 15.82 -9.82
CA TYR A 66 3.31 16.06 -8.38
C TYR A 66 1.86 16.46 -8.07
N GLN A 67 1.30 17.40 -8.82
CA GLN A 67 -0.03 17.94 -8.57
C GLN A 67 -1.13 16.88 -8.76
N GLU A 68 -0.98 16.01 -9.76
CA GLU A 68 -1.89 14.89 -10.01
C GLU A 68 -1.83 13.84 -8.90
N VAL A 69 -0.63 13.45 -8.48
CA VAL A 69 -0.44 12.46 -7.41
C VAL A 69 -0.93 13.02 -6.07
N LYS A 70 -0.65 14.30 -5.79
CA LYS A 70 -1.14 15.03 -4.62
C LYS A 70 -2.67 15.07 -4.60
N ASP A 71 -3.28 15.48 -5.71
CA ASP A 71 -4.74 15.50 -5.84
C ASP A 71 -5.35 14.11 -5.62
N ALA A 72 -4.76 13.08 -6.23
CA ALA A 72 -5.23 11.71 -6.04
C ALA A 72 -5.16 11.26 -4.57
N VAL A 73 -4.11 11.62 -3.85
CA VAL A 73 -3.95 11.32 -2.42
C VAL A 73 -4.95 12.09 -1.54
N GLN A 74 -5.28 13.34 -1.89
CA GLN A 74 -6.15 14.20 -1.07
C GLN A 74 -7.64 14.02 -1.36
N ASN A 75 -7.99 13.86 -2.64
CA ASN A 75 -9.36 14.07 -3.14
C ASN A 75 -9.98 12.81 -3.77
N THR A 76 -9.29 11.67 -3.71
CA THR A 76 -9.80 10.40 -4.25
C THR A 76 -9.62 9.25 -3.26
N ASN A 77 -9.90 8.03 -3.71
CA ASN A 77 -9.71 6.81 -2.93
C ASN A 77 -8.32 6.15 -3.14
N LEU A 78 -7.33 6.85 -3.70
CA LEU A 78 -6.01 6.26 -4.00
C LEU A 78 -5.43 5.50 -2.81
N LEU A 79 -5.40 6.13 -1.63
CA LEU A 79 -4.81 5.52 -0.43
C LEU A 79 -5.56 4.27 0.05
N ASP A 80 -6.87 4.25 -0.08
CA ASP A 80 -7.66 3.05 0.20
C ASP A 80 -7.31 1.94 -0.80
N ARG A 81 -7.28 2.26 -2.09
CA ARG A 81 -7.10 1.29 -3.19
C ARG A 81 -5.74 0.60 -3.15
N ILE A 82 -4.67 1.31 -2.77
CA ILE A 82 -3.31 0.75 -2.67
C ILE A 82 -3.11 -0.14 -1.43
N GLN A 83 -3.96 0.02 -0.41
CA GLN A 83 -3.86 -0.78 0.82
C GLN A 83 -4.62 -2.10 0.74
N ARG A 84 -5.58 -2.21 -0.18
CA ARG A 84 -6.36 -3.43 -0.45
C ARG A 84 -5.46 -4.64 -0.72
N GLN A 85 -5.89 -5.80 -0.26
CA GLN A 85 -5.18 -7.07 -0.43
C GLN A 85 -5.32 -7.60 -1.87
N ASN A 86 -4.40 -8.48 -2.27
CA ASN A 86 -4.46 -9.14 -3.57
C ASN A 86 -5.81 -9.86 -3.76
N GLY A 87 -6.50 -9.54 -4.87
CA GLY A 87 -7.81 -10.13 -5.20
C GLY A 87 -9.03 -9.39 -4.62
N GLU A 88 -8.83 -8.39 -3.76
CA GLU A 88 -9.94 -7.54 -3.32
C GLU A 88 -10.47 -6.67 -4.46
N THR A 89 -11.79 -6.49 -4.50
CA THR A 89 -12.42 -5.62 -5.49
C THR A 89 -11.79 -4.24 -5.44
N GLY A 90 -11.37 -3.69 -6.58
CA GLY A 90 -10.80 -2.35 -6.63
C GLY A 90 -9.37 -2.22 -6.07
N GLN A 91 -8.67 -3.31 -5.79
CA GLN A 91 -7.23 -3.27 -5.53
C GLN A 91 -6.48 -2.51 -6.64
N MET A 92 -5.49 -1.71 -6.26
CA MET A 92 -4.52 -1.10 -7.16
C MET A 92 -3.09 -1.30 -6.63
N PRO A 93 -2.08 -1.54 -7.49
CA PRO A 93 -2.17 -1.78 -8.93
C PRO A 93 -2.95 -3.06 -9.26
N GLN A 94 -3.66 -3.12 -10.39
CA GLN A 94 -4.47 -4.30 -10.74
C GLN A 94 -3.64 -5.55 -11.02
N THR A 95 -2.35 -5.38 -11.34
CA THR A 95 -1.42 -6.47 -11.64
C THR A 95 -0.88 -7.16 -10.40
N GLY A 96 -1.17 -6.63 -9.21
CA GLY A 96 -0.62 -7.11 -7.94
C GLY A 96 -0.38 -5.94 -6.99
N ARG A 97 -0.64 -6.17 -5.71
CA ARG A 97 -0.40 -5.23 -4.63
C ARG A 97 1.10 -4.93 -4.54
N MET A 98 1.44 -3.67 -4.26
CA MET A 98 2.83 -3.29 -4.00
C MET A 98 3.29 -3.85 -2.64
N PRO A 99 4.61 -4.06 -2.45
CA PRO A 99 5.20 -4.27 -1.13
C PRO A 99 4.75 -3.23 -0.10
N GLN A 100 4.59 -3.67 1.15
CA GLN A 100 4.02 -2.87 2.22
C GLN A 100 4.87 -1.63 2.56
N ASP A 101 6.19 -1.73 2.46
CA ASP A 101 7.12 -0.63 2.69
C ASP A 101 6.88 0.55 1.71
N LYS A 102 6.64 0.26 0.41
CA LYS A 102 6.31 1.27 -0.61
C LYS A 102 4.96 1.94 -0.32
N ILE A 103 3.96 1.16 0.12
CA ILE A 103 2.67 1.71 0.55
C ILE A 103 2.87 2.64 1.77
N ASN A 104 3.67 2.22 2.74
CA ASN A 104 3.96 3.00 3.93
C ASN A 104 4.67 4.33 3.60
N LEU A 105 5.56 4.36 2.60
CA LEU A 105 6.20 5.60 2.16
C LEU A 105 5.20 6.61 1.57
N ILE A 106 4.18 6.16 0.82
CA ILE A 106 3.11 7.05 0.33
C ILE A 106 2.24 7.56 1.49
N LEU A 107 1.94 6.71 2.47
CA LEU A 107 1.19 7.10 3.67
C LEU A 107 1.98 8.10 4.53
N GLN A 108 3.29 7.88 4.69
CA GLN A 108 4.20 8.79 5.38
C GLN A 108 4.25 10.13 4.68
N TRP A 109 4.43 10.15 3.35
CA TRP A 109 4.40 11.37 2.55
C TRP A 109 3.11 12.17 2.73
N ARG A 110 1.96 11.48 2.83
CA ARG A 110 0.67 12.11 3.19
C ARG A 110 0.71 12.74 4.57
N ALA A 111 1.21 12.00 5.57
CA ALA A 111 1.30 12.48 6.95
C ALA A 111 2.24 13.70 7.07
N ASP A 112 3.30 13.75 6.26
CA ASP A 112 4.28 14.84 6.24
C ASP A 112 3.79 16.10 5.49
N GLY A 113 2.55 16.12 5.02
CA GLY A 113 1.96 17.28 4.35
C GLY A 113 2.24 17.36 2.85
N LEU A 114 2.62 16.23 2.24
CA LEU A 114 2.84 16.09 0.79
C LEU A 114 3.94 17.03 0.25
N PRO A 115 5.14 17.09 0.87
CA PRO A 115 6.23 17.93 0.39
C PRO A 115 6.69 17.52 -1.00
N GLU A 116 6.94 18.49 -1.88
CA GLU A 116 7.42 18.19 -3.22
C GLU A 116 8.92 17.85 -3.22
N ASN A 117 9.74 18.62 -2.48
CA ASN A 117 11.20 18.54 -2.45
C ASN A 117 11.72 18.26 -1.06
#